data_AF-A0A3D5YEY8-F1
#
_entry.id   AF-A0A3D5YEY8-F1
#
_cell.length_a   1.000
_cell.length_b   1.000
_cell.length_c   1.000
_cell.angle_alpha   90.00
_cell.angle_beta   90.00
_cell.angle_gamma   90.00
#
_symmetry.space_group_name_H-M   'P 1'
#
loop_
_entity.id
_entity.type
_entity.pdbx_description
1 polymer ?
#
loop_
_entity_poly.entity_id
_entity_poly.type
_entity_poly.pdbx_seq_one_letter_code
_entity_poly.pdbx_strand_id
1 'polypeptide(L)'
;MSITTKEVVDAQLHIGTLKSEAHPKTSKFWADVVNGVVVVSPDAIVSQLEAAKEKIQKAKQQGKEVLVVSEKKMYAEELEALGTKYGVSYLNYKVPGGFLTNFDTLKKRIESMNSMERFLETDTYNSLTKKEQLVYKRKLARVFKIYK
;
A
#
# COMPACT_ATOMS: atom_id res chain seq x y z
N MET A 1 -10.51 4.08 20.73
CA MET A 1 -9.33 4.96 20.71
C MET A 1 -9.64 6.18 19.87
N SER A 2 -9.66 7.33 20.53
CA SER A 2 -9.64 8.68 19.94
C SER A 2 -8.20 9.14 19.93
N ILE A 3 -7.73 9.71 18.82
CA ILE A 3 -6.38 10.26 18.71
C ILE A 3 -6.44 11.69 19.25
N THR A 4 -5.54 12.06 20.15
CA THR A 4 -5.49 13.40 20.73
C THR A 4 -4.52 14.29 19.94
N THR A 5 -4.76 15.60 19.98
CA THR A 5 -3.87 16.61 19.37
C THR A 5 -2.43 16.48 19.90
N LYS A 6 -2.28 16.13 21.19
CA LYS A 6 -0.97 15.92 21.82
C LYS A 6 -0.21 14.75 21.17
N GLU A 7 -0.86 13.61 20.95
CA GLU A 7 -0.23 12.45 20.30
C GLU A 7 0.22 12.77 18.87
N VAL A 8 -0.53 13.59 18.14
CA VAL A 8 -0.17 14.05 16.78
C VAL A 8 1.10 14.92 16.80
N VAL A 9 1.24 15.76 17.83
CA VAL A 9 2.42 16.60 18.02
C VAL A 9 3.63 15.78 18.44
N ASP A 10 3.46 14.90 19.43
CA ASP A 10 4.52 14.03 19.96
C ASP A 10 5.06 13.08 18.87
N ALA A 11 4.18 12.57 18.00
CA ALA A 11 4.55 11.73 16.85
C ALA A 11 5.02 12.55 15.62
N GLN A 12 5.13 13.88 15.73
CA GLN A 12 5.59 14.78 14.67
C GLN A 12 4.78 14.73 13.36
N LEU A 13 3.52 14.32 13.41
CA LEU A 13 2.65 14.18 12.22
C LEU A 13 2.24 15.53 11.59
N HIS A 14 2.39 16.62 12.35
CA HIS A 14 2.07 17.98 11.93
C HIS A 14 3.15 18.60 11.01
N ILE A 15 4.31 17.96 10.89
CA ILE A 15 5.41 18.46 10.06
C ILE A 15 5.14 18.08 8.60
N GLY A 16 4.95 19.10 7.75
CA GLY A 16 4.71 18.96 6.32
C GLY A 16 5.98 19.07 5.47
N THR A 17 5.80 19.40 4.20
CA THR A 17 6.88 19.60 3.23
C THR A 17 7.29 21.08 3.14
N LEU A 18 8.28 21.39 2.30
CA LEU A 18 8.62 22.77 1.97
C LEU A 18 7.43 23.48 1.31
N LYS A 19 7.22 24.76 1.65
CA LYS A 19 6.14 25.60 1.09
C LYS A 19 6.20 25.68 -0.44
N SER A 20 7.39 25.68 -1.03
CA SER A 20 7.61 25.71 -2.48
C SER A 20 7.17 24.44 -3.19
N GLU A 21 7.20 23.30 -2.51
CA GLU A 21 6.80 21.99 -3.04
C GLU A 21 5.34 21.65 -2.71
N ALA A 22 4.75 22.37 -1.75
CA ALA A 22 3.41 22.13 -1.27
C ALA A 22 2.36 22.58 -2.30
N HIS A 23 1.38 21.70 -2.58
CA HIS A 23 0.31 21.99 -3.51
C HIS A 23 -0.65 23.08 -2.95
N PRO A 24 -0.99 24.16 -3.67
CA PRO A 24 -1.74 25.31 -3.13
C PRO A 24 -3.09 24.97 -2.46
N LYS A 25 -3.81 23.96 -2.96
CA LYS A 25 -5.08 23.49 -2.38
C LYS A 25 -4.96 22.93 -0.94
N THR A 26 -3.75 22.63 -0.46
CA THR A 26 -3.55 22.13 0.91
C THR A 26 -3.49 23.25 1.93
N SER A 27 -3.39 24.52 1.50
CA SER A 27 -3.25 25.70 2.37
C SER A 27 -4.34 25.83 3.45
N LYS A 28 -5.56 25.36 3.14
CA LYS A 28 -6.69 25.31 4.08
C LYS A 28 -6.46 24.40 5.31
N PHE A 29 -5.46 23.53 5.26
CA PHE A 29 -5.08 22.65 6.37
C PHE A 29 -3.82 23.12 7.11
N TRP A 30 -3.18 24.20 6.64
CA TRP A 30 -1.95 24.71 7.25
C TRP A 30 -2.31 25.54 8.48
N ALA A 31 -1.56 25.35 9.57
CA ALA A 31 -1.60 26.23 10.73
C ALA A 31 -0.63 27.39 10.57
N ASP A 32 0.61 27.10 10.14
CA ASP A 32 1.67 28.11 9.96
C ASP A 32 2.73 27.61 8.97
N VAL A 33 3.71 28.45 8.64
CA VAL A 33 4.93 28.09 7.91
C VAL A 33 6.15 28.56 8.70
N VAL A 34 6.89 27.61 9.26
CA VAL A 34 8.08 27.88 10.09
C VAL A 34 9.32 27.50 9.29
N ASN A 35 10.25 28.44 9.13
CA ASN A 35 11.51 28.23 8.38
C ASN A 35 11.30 27.66 6.96
N GLY A 36 10.20 28.03 6.31
CA GLY A 36 9.86 27.55 4.96
C GLY A 36 9.21 26.15 4.91
N VAL A 37 9.06 25.46 6.05
CA VAL A 37 8.34 24.19 6.18
C VAL A 37 6.89 24.46 6.57
N VAL A 38 5.97 23.79 5.90
CA VAL A 38 4.53 23.86 6.20
C VAL A 38 4.24 23.10 7.50
N VAL A 39 3.57 23.76 8.44
CA VAL A 39 3.01 23.14 9.63
C VAL A 39 1.52 22.90 9.41
N VAL A 40 1.11 21.63 9.41
CA VAL A 40 -0.29 21.23 9.26
C VAL A 40 -0.99 21.35 10.62
N SER A 41 -2.22 21.86 10.65
CA SER A 41 -3.00 21.98 11.88
C SER A 41 -3.22 20.61 12.54
N PRO A 42 -2.73 20.39 13.78
CA PRO A 42 -2.96 19.15 14.49
C PRO A 42 -4.44 18.80 14.66
N ASP A 43 -5.30 19.79 14.92
CA ASP A 43 -6.74 19.59 15.07
C ASP A 43 -7.40 19.15 13.75
N ALA A 44 -6.92 19.70 12.62
CA ALA A 44 -7.37 19.27 11.30
C ALA A 44 -6.96 17.81 11.02
N ILE A 45 -5.77 17.38 11.44
CA ILE A 45 -5.32 15.99 11.33
C ILE A 45 -6.24 15.07 12.14
N VAL A 46 -6.49 15.38 13.41
CA VAL A 46 -7.36 14.57 14.27
C VAL A 46 -8.75 14.42 13.66
N SER A 47 -9.38 15.53 13.23
CA SER A 47 -10.70 15.52 12.61
C SER A 47 -10.75 14.66 11.34
N GLN A 48 -9.75 14.75 10.47
CA GLN A 48 -9.68 13.93 9.25
C GLN A 48 -9.45 12.44 9.54
N LEU A 49 -8.65 12.12 10.56
CA LEU A 49 -8.43 10.73 10.99
C LEU A 49 -9.71 10.11 11.55
N GLU A 50 -10.48 10.85 12.33
CA GLU A 50 -11.79 10.39 12.83
C GLU A 50 -12.78 10.16 11.69
N ALA A 51 -12.87 11.10 10.74
CA ALA A 51 -13.72 10.93 9.56
C ALA A 51 -13.29 9.74 8.68
N ALA A 52 -11.99 9.50 8.53
CA ALA A 52 -11.48 8.34 7.80
C ALA A 52 -11.82 7.03 8.51
N LYS A 53 -11.68 6.98 9.84
CA LYS A 53 -12.05 5.82 10.66
C LYS A 53 -13.53 5.48 10.51
N GLU A 54 -14.42 6.46 10.59
CA GLU A 54 -15.86 6.25 10.42
C GLU A 54 -16.18 5.66 9.03
N LYS A 55 -15.56 6.21 7.97
CA LYS A 55 -15.73 5.69 6.60
C LYS A 55 -15.28 4.24 6.46
N ILE A 56 -14.14 3.89 7.04
CA ILE A 56 -13.62 2.52 7.02
C ILE A 56 -14.55 1.57 7.77
N GLN A 57 -15.02 1.98 8.96
CA GLN A 57 -15.99 1.20 9.74
C GLN A 57 -17.28 0.96 8.95
N LYS A 58 -17.85 2.00 8.33
CA LYS A 58 -19.04 1.90 7.49
C LYS A 58 -18.81 0.99 6.28
N ALA A 59 -17.66 1.09 5.61
CA ALA A 59 -17.33 0.22 4.48
C ALA A 59 -17.27 -1.25 4.91
N LYS A 60 -16.64 -1.55 6.05
CA LYS A 60 -16.57 -2.90 6.60
C LYS A 60 -17.93 -3.44 7.05
N GLN A 61 -18.77 -2.61 7.66
CA GLN A 61 -20.16 -2.99 8.01
C GLN A 61 -20.99 -3.32 6.75
N GLN A 62 -20.69 -2.69 5.62
CA GLN A 62 -21.32 -3.00 4.32
C GLN A 62 -20.71 -4.23 3.62
N GLY A 63 -19.77 -4.94 4.27
CA GLY A 63 -19.09 -6.10 3.68
C GLY A 63 -18.09 -5.76 2.58
N LYS A 64 -17.65 -4.50 2.47
CA LYS A 64 -16.67 -4.09 1.46
C LYS A 64 -15.25 -4.44 1.87
N GLU A 65 -14.42 -4.78 0.90
CA GLU A 65 -12.98 -4.92 1.12
C GLU A 65 -12.28 -3.55 1.15
N VAL A 66 -11.20 -3.48 1.93
CA VAL A 66 -10.36 -2.29 2.05
C VAL A 66 -8.98 -2.69 1.58
N LEU A 67 -8.48 -1.99 0.56
CA LEU A 67 -7.14 -2.17 0.01
C LEU A 67 -6.22 -1.06 0.52
N VAL A 68 -5.13 -1.45 1.19
CA VAL A 68 -4.10 -0.52 1.67
C VAL A 68 -2.96 -0.48 0.66
N VAL A 69 -2.54 0.71 0.23
CA VAL A 69 -1.54 0.85 -0.85
C VAL A 69 -0.41 1.76 -0.42
N SER A 70 0.83 1.31 -0.61
CA SER A 70 2.04 2.12 -0.50
C SER A 70 3.13 1.56 -1.41
N GLU A 71 3.75 2.40 -2.23
CA GLU A 71 4.92 2.00 -3.03
C GLU A 71 6.25 2.32 -2.33
N LYS A 72 6.18 2.97 -1.15
CA LYS A 72 7.36 3.37 -0.39
C LYS A 72 7.92 2.17 0.36
N LYS A 73 9.16 1.81 0.04
CA LYS A 73 9.89 0.69 0.68
C LYS A 73 9.93 0.75 2.20
N MET A 74 10.00 1.96 2.77
CA MET A 74 10.05 2.15 4.22
C MET A 74 8.76 1.75 4.96
N TYR A 75 7.66 1.52 4.24
CA TYR A 75 6.38 1.09 4.82
C TYR A 75 6.02 -0.35 4.41
N ALA A 76 6.93 -1.05 3.72
CA ALA A 76 6.59 -2.33 3.10
C ALA A 76 6.34 -3.42 4.15
N GLU A 77 7.17 -3.44 5.19
CA GLU A 77 7.07 -4.38 6.32
C GLU A 77 5.85 -4.07 7.18
N GLU A 78 5.53 -2.79 7.41
CA GLU A 78 4.35 -2.37 8.17
C GLU A 78 3.05 -2.76 7.48
N LEU A 79 2.98 -2.64 6.15
CA LEU A 79 1.81 -3.07 5.38
C LEU A 79 1.63 -4.59 5.43
N GLU A 80 2.72 -5.36 5.35
CA GLU A 80 2.70 -6.83 5.45
C GLU A 80 2.28 -7.29 6.86
N ALA A 81 2.80 -6.66 7.90
CA ALA A 81 2.38 -6.90 9.28
C ALA A 81 0.90 -6.58 9.50
N LEU A 82 0.41 -5.50 8.89
CA LEU A 82 -0.99 -5.09 8.96
C LEU A 82 -1.91 -6.08 8.23
N GLY A 83 -1.50 -6.56 7.05
CA GLY A 83 -2.21 -7.61 6.31
C GLY A 83 -2.28 -8.92 7.09
N THR A 84 -1.16 -9.34 7.68
CA THR A 84 -1.06 -10.58 8.46
C THR A 84 -1.89 -10.51 9.75
N LYS A 85 -1.84 -9.37 10.45
CA LYS A 85 -2.50 -9.20 11.75
C LYS A 85 -4.01 -9.02 11.63
N TYR A 86 -4.47 -8.29 10.62
CA TYR A 86 -5.88 -7.90 10.49
C TYR A 86 -6.60 -8.50 9.29
N GLY A 87 -5.92 -9.33 8.48
CA GLY A 87 -6.51 -9.99 7.32
C GLY A 87 -6.98 -9.00 6.25
N VAL A 88 -6.29 -7.86 6.11
CA VAL A 88 -6.64 -6.82 5.12
C VAL A 88 -5.73 -6.93 3.89
N SER A 89 -6.32 -6.69 2.72
CA SER A 89 -5.58 -6.70 1.45
C SER A 89 -4.65 -5.48 1.38
N TYR A 90 -3.41 -5.68 0.93
CA TYR A 90 -2.44 -4.61 0.78
C TYR A 90 -1.63 -4.72 -0.52
N LEU A 91 -1.04 -3.61 -0.95
CA LEU A 91 -0.01 -3.52 -1.98
C LEU A 91 1.15 -2.71 -1.43
N ASN A 92 2.30 -3.36 -1.26
CA ASN A 92 3.53 -2.74 -0.75
C ASN A 92 4.64 -2.61 -1.83
N TYR A 93 4.33 -2.98 -3.08
CA TYR A 93 5.21 -2.87 -4.22
C TYR A 93 4.58 -1.98 -5.30
N LYS A 94 5.33 -1.71 -6.37
CA LYS A 94 4.86 -0.91 -7.51
C LYS A 94 3.53 -1.43 -8.04
N VAL A 95 2.53 -0.57 -8.08
CA VAL A 95 1.19 -0.87 -8.58
C VAL A 95 1.21 -0.78 -10.11
N PRO A 96 0.89 -1.88 -10.83
CA PRO A 96 0.83 -1.82 -12.29
C PRO A 96 -0.31 -0.91 -12.73
N GLY A 97 -0.08 -0.13 -13.79
CA GLY A 97 -1.13 0.65 -14.43
C GLY A 97 -2.30 -0.25 -14.81
N GLY A 98 -3.52 0.16 -14.44
CA GLY A 98 -4.73 -0.62 -14.69
C GLY A 98 -5.05 -1.68 -13.63
N PHE A 99 -4.38 -1.70 -12.47
CA PHE A 99 -4.66 -2.66 -11.39
C PHE A 99 -6.15 -2.69 -10.99
N LEU A 100 -6.77 -1.52 -10.80
CA LEU A 100 -8.19 -1.43 -10.44
C LEU A 100 -9.12 -1.34 -11.67
N THR A 101 -8.66 -0.74 -12.77
CA THR A 101 -9.53 -0.46 -13.93
C THR A 101 -9.59 -1.58 -14.95
N ASN A 102 -8.56 -2.44 -15.01
CA ASN A 102 -8.48 -3.61 -15.88
C ASN A 102 -8.29 -4.89 -15.04
N PHE A 103 -9.25 -5.11 -14.14
CA PHE A 103 -9.18 -6.20 -13.18
C PHE A 103 -9.22 -7.59 -13.82
N ASP A 104 -9.92 -7.77 -14.93
CA ASP A 104 -10.00 -9.07 -15.63
C ASP A 104 -8.63 -9.54 -16.12
N THR A 105 -7.82 -8.61 -16.64
CA THR A 105 -6.44 -8.92 -17.07
C THR A 105 -5.55 -9.21 -15.87
N LEU A 106 -5.72 -8.47 -14.77
CA LEU A 106 -5.01 -8.71 -13.53
C LEU A 106 -5.31 -10.12 -12.98
N LYS A 107 -6.58 -10.49 -12.94
CA LYS A 107 -7.02 -11.82 -12.48
C LYS A 107 -6.37 -12.94 -13.28
N LYS A 108 -6.35 -12.84 -14.61
CA LYS A 108 -5.66 -13.80 -15.49
C LYS A 108 -4.16 -13.87 -15.20
N ARG A 109 -3.52 -12.75 -14.84
CA ARG A 109 -2.09 -12.75 -14.45
C ARG A 109 -1.86 -13.46 -13.13
N ILE A 110 -2.75 -13.29 -12.14
CA ILE A 110 -2.69 -14.01 -10.86
C ILE A 110 -2.92 -15.51 -11.08
N GLU A 111 -3.89 -15.89 -11.90
CA GLU A 111 -4.11 -17.30 -12.27
C GLU A 111 -2.89 -17.91 -12.98
N SER A 112 -2.28 -17.16 -13.90
CA SER A 112 -1.03 -17.57 -14.54
C SER A 112 0.14 -17.64 -13.56
N MET A 113 0.19 -16.79 -12.54
CA MET A 113 1.21 -16.86 -11.50
C MET A 113 1.07 -18.14 -10.68
N ASN A 114 -0.17 -18.46 -10.27
CA ASN A 114 -0.47 -19.66 -9.50
C ASN A 114 -0.19 -20.94 -10.29
N SER A 115 -0.50 -20.95 -11.61
CA SER A 115 -0.13 -22.08 -12.46
C SER A 115 1.38 -22.21 -12.61
N MET A 116 2.12 -21.10 -12.61
CA MET A 116 3.57 -21.14 -12.65
C MET A 116 4.19 -21.67 -11.34
N GLU A 117 3.60 -21.34 -10.18
CA GLU A 117 4.01 -21.90 -8.89
C GLU A 117 3.80 -23.41 -8.86
N ARG A 118 2.63 -23.89 -9.28
CA ARG A 118 2.32 -25.34 -9.37
C ARG A 118 3.26 -26.08 -10.31
N PHE A 119 3.66 -25.46 -11.42
CA PHE A 119 4.58 -26.09 -12.37
C PHE A 119 5.96 -26.39 -11.76
N LEU A 120 6.42 -25.60 -10.78
CA LEU A 120 7.70 -25.87 -10.10
C LEU A 120 7.72 -27.21 -9.36
N GLU A 121 6.56 -27.72 -8.97
CA GLU A 121 6.41 -28.99 -8.24
C GLU A 121 6.31 -30.20 -9.18
N THR A 122 6.25 -29.98 -10.49
CA THR A 122 6.08 -31.07 -11.47
C THR A 122 7.41 -31.72 -11.87
N ASP A 123 7.39 -33.02 -12.16
CA ASP A 123 8.55 -33.73 -12.68
C ASP A 123 9.01 -33.19 -14.05
N THR A 124 8.09 -32.63 -14.83
CA THR A 124 8.39 -31.96 -16.08
C THR A 124 9.32 -30.76 -15.86
N TYR A 125 9.14 -29.98 -14.78
CA TYR A 125 10.06 -28.91 -14.45
C TYR A 125 11.46 -29.44 -14.09
N ASN A 126 11.52 -30.55 -13.35
CA ASN A 126 12.78 -31.19 -12.97
C ASN A 126 13.55 -31.73 -14.18
N SER A 127 12.85 -32.11 -15.26
CA SER A 127 13.47 -32.53 -16.53
C SER A 127 14.06 -31.39 -17.36
N LEU A 128 13.76 -30.12 -17.05
CA LEU A 128 14.30 -28.97 -17.78
C LEU A 128 15.80 -28.78 -17.51
N THR A 129 16.49 -28.13 -18.45
CA THR A 129 17.89 -27.76 -18.23
C THR A 129 18.02 -26.73 -17.12
N LYS A 130 19.20 -26.69 -16.45
CA LYS A 130 19.49 -25.70 -15.40
C LYS A 130 19.27 -24.25 -15.86
N LYS A 131 19.52 -23.95 -17.15
CA LYS A 131 19.30 -22.63 -17.73
C LYS A 131 17.81 -22.28 -17.80
N GLU A 132 16.97 -23.21 -18.26
CA GLU A 132 15.52 -23.03 -18.34
C GLU A 132 14.90 -22.90 -16.95
N GLN A 133 15.32 -23.77 -16.01
CA GLN A 133 14.91 -23.69 -14.61
C GLN A 133 15.22 -22.31 -14.00
N LEU A 134 16.40 -21.76 -14.27
CA LEU A 134 16.80 -20.43 -13.80
C LEU A 134 15.96 -19.32 -14.42
N VAL A 135 15.74 -19.34 -15.74
CA VAL A 135 14.90 -18.35 -16.43
C VAL A 135 13.48 -18.37 -15.88
N TYR A 136 12.95 -19.57 -15.64
CA TYR A 136 11.63 -19.77 -15.08
C TYR A 136 11.51 -19.20 -13.66
N LYS A 137 12.46 -19.55 -12.77
CA LYS A 137 12.52 -19.02 -11.40
C LYS A 137 12.62 -17.49 -11.37
N ARG A 138 13.43 -16.89 -12.25
CA ARG A 138 13.53 -15.43 -12.38
C ARG A 138 12.20 -14.80 -12.81
N LYS A 139 11.50 -15.42 -13.77
CA LYS A 139 10.19 -14.96 -14.23
C LYS A 139 9.17 -15.03 -13.09
N LEU A 140 9.11 -16.15 -12.37
CA LEU A 140 8.20 -16.32 -11.24
C LEU A 140 8.49 -15.31 -10.12
N ALA A 141 9.76 -15.16 -9.71
CA ALA A 141 10.16 -14.21 -8.68
C ALA A 141 9.77 -12.76 -9.02
N ARG A 142 9.84 -12.38 -10.30
CA ARG A 142 9.40 -11.05 -10.74
C ARG A 142 7.89 -10.86 -10.59
N VAL A 143 7.10 -11.88 -10.89
CA VAL A 143 5.64 -11.84 -10.80
C VAL A 143 5.18 -11.87 -9.33
N PHE A 144 5.82 -12.70 -8.50
CA PHE A 144 5.56 -12.79 -7.06
C PHE A 144 5.74 -11.45 -6.34
N LYS A 145 6.81 -10.72 -6.65
CA LYS A 145 7.02 -9.39 -6.05
C LYS A 145 5.88 -8.39 -6.25
N ILE A 146 5.01 -8.62 -7.25
CA ILE A 146 3.94 -7.69 -7.60
C ILE A 146 2.58 -8.17 -7.08
N TYR A 147 2.33 -9.48 -7.08
CA TYR A 147 0.97 -10.04 -6.86
C TYR A 147 0.85 -11.02 -5.71
N LYS A 148 1.96 -11.38 -5.04
CA LYS A 148 1.96 -12.23 -3.84
C LYS A 148 2.13 -11.34 -2.62
#